data_AF-A0A2G2FWB0-F1
#
_entry.id   AF-A0A2G2FWB0-F1
#
_cell.length_a   1.000
_cell.length_b   1.000
_cell.length_c   1.000
_cell.angle_alpha   90.00
_cell.angle_beta   90.00
_cell.angle_gamma   90.00
#
_symmetry.space_group_name_H-M   'P 1'
#
loop_
_entity.id
_entity.type
_entity.pdbx_description
1 polymer ?
#
loop_
_entity_poly.entity_id
_entity_poly.type
_entity_poly.pdbx_seq_one_letter_code
_entity_poly.pdbx_strand_id
1 'polypeptide(L)'
;MENKKVKWLIYTVLVGLIPILSRILVWGVTEPGVVSLITASDFIAFGLILHISNINEIEHLSDDEKSWKTIQNGTSIVFIAFYSVLFALIMVSEGVPSFINADIIKKCTIGLALISLTISFSVFHRISKIAITERLTQ
;
A
#
# COMPACT_ATOMS: atom_id res chain seq x y z
N MET A 1 -0.06 6.24 28.04
CA MET A 1 0.26 6.98 26.79
C MET A 1 -0.12 6.16 25.57
N GLU A 2 -1.32 6.45 25.10
CA GLU A 2 -2.01 5.93 23.91
C GLU A 2 -1.35 6.31 22.58
N ASN A 3 -1.65 5.50 21.57
CA ASN A 3 -1.81 5.87 20.16
C ASN A 3 -0.61 6.16 19.25
N LYS A 4 0.67 6.04 19.64
CA LYS A 4 1.78 6.19 18.64
C LYS A 4 1.63 5.24 17.44
N LYS A 5 1.15 4.03 17.67
CA LYS A 5 1.04 2.98 16.62
C LYS A 5 -0.28 3.04 15.85
N VAL A 6 -1.40 3.34 16.53
CA VAL A 6 -2.67 3.64 15.85
C VAL A 6 -2.49 4.85 14.94
N LYS A 7 -1.74 5.87 15.39
CA LYS A 7 -1.30 6.98 14.53
C LYS A 7 -0.48 6.50 13.34
N TRP A 8 0.45 5.56 13.51
CA TRP A 8 1.22 5.01 12.39
C TRP A 8 0.34 4.34 11.33
N LEU A 9 -0.58 3.45 11.71
CA LEU A 9 -1.47 2.80 10.75
C LEU A 9 -2.39 3.83 10.07
N ILE A 10 -2.95 4.76 10.85
CA ILE A 10 -3.78 5.85 10.31
C ILE A 10 -2.96 6.68 9.33
N TYR A 11 -1.73 7.07 9.66
CA TYR A 11 -0.89 7.86 8.77
C TYR A 11 -0.49 7.08 7.52
N THR A 12 -0.12 5.81 7.65
CA THR A 12 0.23 4.95 6.50
C THR A 12 -0.95 4.78 5.56
N VAL A 13 -2.14 4.49 6.09
CA VAL A 13 -3.35 4.33 5.27
C VAL A 13 -3.79 5.67 4.68
N LEU A 14 -3.81 6.76 5.46
CA LEU A 14 -4.20 8.08 4.96
C LEU A 14 -3.23 8.60 3.90
N VAL A 15 -1.91 8.48 4.11
CA VAL A 15 -0.89 8.86 3.13
C VAL A 15 -1.00 7.97 1.89
N GLY A 16 -1.23 6.67 2.07
CA GLY A 16 -1.49 5.75 0.98
C GLY A 16 -2.74 6.09 0.17
N LEU A 17 -3.77 6.65 0.80
CA LEU A 17 -5.01 7.05 0.13
C LEU A 17 -4.90 8.39 -0.62
N ILE A 18 -3.82 9.18 -0.42
CA ILE A 18 -3.62 10.48 -1.08
C ILE A 18 -3.85 10.40 -2.59
N PRO A 19 -3.24 9.46 -3.37
CA PRO A 19 -3.44 9.40 -4.81
C PRO A 19 -4.91 9.23 -5.23
N ILE A 20 -5.65 8.38 -4.51
CA ILE A 20 -7.08 8.13 -4.77
C ILE A 20 -7.92 9.36 -4.43
N LEU A 21 -7.67 9.97 -3.26
CA LEU A 21 -8.39 11.18 -2.84
C LEU A 21 -8.10 12.36 -3.77
N SER A 22 -6.84 12.55 -4.18
CA SER A 22 -6.45 13.55 -5.16
C SER A 22 -7.17 13.35 -6.48
N ARG A 23 -7.31 12.10 -6.97
CA ARG A 23 -8.06 11.83 -8.20
C ARG A 23 -9.55 12.13 -8.06
N ILE A 24 -10.17 11.80 -6.93
CA ILE A 24 -11.57 12.13 -6.67
C ILE A 24 -11.79 13.65 -6.71
N LEU A 25 -10.88 14.43 -6.12
CA LEU A 25 -10.94 15.89 -6.16
C LEU A 25 -10.80 16.42 -7.60
N VAL A 26 -9.82 15.92 -8.35
CA VAL A 26 -9.63 16.30 -9.77
C VAL A 26 -10.86 15.93 -10.59
N TRP A 27 -11.39 14.72 -10.42
CA TRP A 27 -12.61 14.27 -11.09
C TRP A 27 -13.80 15.20 -10.80
N GLY A 28 -13.98 15.64 -9.54
CA GLY A 28 -15.10 16.50 -9.15
C GLY A 28 -15.07 17.91 -9.73
N VAL A 29 -13.94 18.38 -10.24
CA VAL A 29 -13.78 19.71 -10.86
C VAL A 29 -13.56 19.66 -12.37
N THR A 30 -13.46 18.47 -12.97
CA THR A 30 -13.22 18.31 -14.41
C THR A 30 -14.50 17.97 -15.15
N GLU A 31 -14.59 18.35 -16.42
CA GLU A 31 -15.71 17.99 -17.29
C GLU A 31 -15.96 16.47 -17.34
N PRO A 32 -17.23 16.03 -17.39
CA PRO A 32 -17.58 14.62 -17.45
C PRO A 32 -16.87 13.88 -18.60
N GLY A 33 -16.26 12.73 -18.29
CA GLY A 33 -15.61 11.87 -19.28
C GLY A 33 -14.13 12.20 -19.56
N VAL A 34 -13.60 13.31 -19.04
CA VAL A 34 -12.17 13.66 -19.22
C VAL A 34 -11.28 12.89 -18.26
N VAL A 35 -11.67 12.82 -16.98
CA VAL A 35 -10.93 12.11 -15.93
C VAL A 35 -11.77 10.93 -15.46
N SER A 36 -11.13 9.77 -15.30
CA SER A 36 -11.77 8.63 -14.66
C SER A 36 -11.79 8.81 -13.14
N LEU A 37 -12.87 8.40 -12.48
CA LEU A 37 -13.02 8.50 -11.02
C LEU A 37 -11.90 7.75 -10.27
N ILE A 38 -11.54 6.56 -10.74
CA ILE A 38 -10.45 5.72 -10.23
C ILE A 38 -9.74 5.02 -11.38
N THR A 39 -8.43 4.82 -11.26
CA THR A 39 -7.60 4.11 -12.24
C THR A 39 -6.69 3.09 -11.56
N ALA A 40 -6.10 2.20 -12.35
CA ALA A 40 -5.16 1.20 -11.85
C ALA A 40 -3.95 1.83 -11.14
N SER A 41 -3.45 2.96 -11.66
CA SER A 41 -2.31 3.70 -11.09
C SER A 41 -2.54 4.12 -9.64
N ASP A 42 -3.78 4.43 -9.26
CA ASP A 42 -4.08 4.90 -7.90
C ASP A 42 -3.91 3.76 -6.88
N PHE A 43 -4.37 2.55 -7.25
CA PHE A 43 -4.23 1.37 -6.41
C PHE A 43 -2.81 0.82 -6.40
N ILE A 44 -2.07 0.99 -7.50
CA ILE A 44 -0.63 0.71 -7.54
C ILE A 44 0.11 1.62 -6.55
N ALA A 45 -0.12 2.92 -6.63
CA ALA A 45 0.52 3.89 -5.74
C ALA A 45 0.14 3.63 -4.27
N PHE A 46 -1.13 3.36 -4.00
CA PHE A 46 -1.59 3.00 -2.65
C PHE A 46 -0.85 1.77 -2.10
N GLY A 47 -0.80 0.68 -2.86
CA GLY A 47 -0.12 -0.54 -2.45
C GLY A 47 1.39 -0.36 -2.24
N LEU A 48 2.06 0.40 -3.11
CA LEU A 48 3.47 0.75 -2.95
C LEU A 48 3.73 1.49 -1.64
N ILE A 49 2.92 2.51 -1.33
CA ILE A 49 3.03 3.28 -0.09
C ILE A 49 2.85 2.37 1.13
N LEU A 50 1.84 1.50 1.13
CA LEU A 50 1.63 0.55 2.23
C LEU A 50 2.86 -0.32 2.50
N HIS A 51 3.46 -0.89 1.45
CA HIS A 51 4.63 -1.77 1.60
C HIS A 51 5.91 -1.04 2.01
N ILE A 52 6.14 0.17 1.47
CA ILE A 52 7.28 1.02 1.87
C ILE A 52 7.13 1.42 3.35
N SER A 53 5.94 1.84 3.76
CA SER A 53 5.66 2.20 5.15
C SER A 53 5.81 1.00 6.10
N ASN A 54 5.35 -0.20 5.70
CA ASN A 54 5.55 -1.42 6.47
C ASN A 54 7.03 -1.71 6.69
N ILE A 55 7.86 -1.69 5.63
CA ILE A 55 9.31 -1.90 5.75
C ILE A 55 9.92 -0.87 6.68
N ASN A 56 9.60 0.41 6.49
CA ASN A 56 10.12 1.50 7.30
C ASN A 56 9.80 1.32 8.79
N GLU A 57 8.59 0.88 9.14
CA GLU A 57 8.21 0.68 10.55
C GLU A 57 8.87 -0.57 11.14
N ILE A 58 8.93 -1.66 10.37
CA ILE A 58 9.51 -2.93 10.82
C ILE A 58 11.01 -2.79 11.07
N GLU A 59 11.72 -2.00 10.28
CA GLU A 59 13.18 -1.84 10.38
C GLU A 59 13.62 -1.41 11.78
N HIS A 60 12.85 -0.53 12.43
CA HIS A 60 13.15 0.05 13.74
C HIS A 60 12.79 -0.84 14.94
N LEU A 61 12.25 -2.05 14.71
CA LEU A 61 11.95 -2.99 15.77
C LEU A 61 13.23 -3.68 16.27
N SER A 62 13.22 -4.12 17.53
CA SER A 62 14.29 -4.91 18.15
C SER A 62 14.61 -6.20 17.39
N ASP A 63 15.84 -6.68 17.58
CA ASP A 63 16.40 -7.83 16.84
C ASP A 63 15.90 -9.20 17.33
N ASP A 64 15.14 -9.25 18.43
CA ASP A 64 14.47 -10.45 18.93
C ASP A 64 13.43 -11.00 17.94
N GLU A 65 12.91 -10.17 17.04
CA GLU A 65 11.93 -10.55 16.01
C GLU A 65 12.56 -10.78 14.61
N LYS A 66 13.88 -11.01 14.53
CA LYS A 66 14.64 -11.07 13.26
C LYS A 66 14.00 -11.93 12.16
N SER A 67 13.53 -13.14 12.49
CA SER A 67 12.91 -14.03 11.50
C SER A 67 11.61 -13.46 10.94
N TRP A 68 10.78 -12.83 11.78
CA TRP A 68 9.52 -12.24 11.34
C TRP A 68 9.77 -10.98 10.52
N LYS A 69 10.72 -10.13 10.95
CA LYS A 69 11.18 -8.94 10.20
C LYS A 69 11.59 -9.33 8.77
N THR A 70 12.43 -10.36 8.62
CA THR A 70 12.89 -10.83 7.30
C THR A 70 11.74 -11.29 6.41
N ILE A 71 10.79 -12.08 6.95
CA ILE A 71 9.63 -12.56 6.18
C ILE A 71 8.76 -11.39 5.71
N GLN A 72 8.48 -10.41 6.57
CA GLN A 72 7.61 -9.29 6.23
C GLN A 72 8.27 -8.30 5.26
N ASN A 73 9.57 -8.04 5.42
CA ASN A 73 10.33 -7.21 4.49
C ASN A 73 10.40 -7.90 3.12
N GLY A 74 10.71 -9.21 3.08
CA GLY A 74 10.69 -9.99 1.83
C GLY A 74 9.33 -10.01 1.16
N THR A 75 8.25 -10.21 1.93
CA THR A 75 6.87 -10.15 1.42
C THR A 75 6.57 -8.78 0.83
N SER A 76 6.95 -7.70 1.51
CA SER A 76 6.74 -6.34 1.02
C SER A 76 7.51 -6.05 -0.27
N ILE A 77 8.76 -6.51 -0.38
CA ILE A 77 9.57 -6.40 -1.59
C ILE A 77 8.92 -7.15 -2.78
N VAL A 78 8.40 -8.36 -2.55
CA VAL A 78 7.70 -9.14 -3.58
C VAL A 78 6.47 -8.38 -4.11
N PHE A 79 5.67 -7.80 -3.21
CA PHE A 79 4.52 -7.00 -3.63
C PHE A 79 4.92 -5.72 -4.37
N ILE A 80 5.98 -5.03 -3.92
CA ILE A 80 6.54 -3.88 -4.64
C ILE A 80 6.92 -4.29 -6.07
N ALA A 81 7.59 -5.42 -6.25
CA ALA A 81 7.94 -5.92 -7.58
C ALA A 81 6.70 -6.20 -8.44
N PHE A 82 5.66 -6.83 -7.89
CA PHE A 82 4.39 -7.02 -8.61
C PHE A 82 3.75 -5.69 -9.02
N TYR A 83 3.72 -4.70 -8.13
CA TYR A 83 3.23 -3.37 -8.43
C TYR A 83 4.05 -2.67 -9.52
N SER A 84 5.37 -2.83 -9.53
CA SER A 84 6.23 -2.30 -10.59
C SER A 84 5.91 -2.91 -11.96
N VAL A 85 5.67 -4.23 -12.02
CA VAL A 85 5.26 -4.90 -13.26
C VAL A 85 3.90 -4.38 -13.74
N LEU A 86 2.91 -4.29 -12.83
CA LEU A 86 1.58 -3.76 -13.17
C LEU A 86 1.64 -2.29 -13.62
N PHE A 87 2.53 -1.49 -13.02
CA PHE A 87 2.77 -0.11 -13.45
C PHE A 87 3.32 -0.04 -14.88
N ALA A 88 4.32 -0.87 -15.20
CA ALA A 88 4.87 -0.95 -16.54
C ALA A 88 3.79 -1.36 -17.57
N LEU A 89 2.93 -2.32 -17.22
CA LEU A 89 1.82 -2.72 -18.10
C LEU A 89 0.82 -1.58 -18.34
N ILE A 90 0.53 -0.75 -17.33
CA ILE A 90 -0.30 0.45 -17.53
C ILE A 90 0.36 1.44 -18.48
N MET A 91 1.65 1.74 -18.29
CA MET A 91 2.39 2.63 -19.20
C MET A 91 2.38 2.13 -20.64
N VAL A 92 2.54 0.81 -20.85
CA VAL A 92 2.43 0.23 -22.20
C VAL A 92 1.00 0.33 -22.73
N SER A 93 -0.03 0.12 -21.89
CA SER A 93 -1.44 0.24 -22.31
C SER A 93 -1.81 1.66 -22.73
N GLU A 94 -1.18 2.68 -22.15
CA GLU A 94 -1.38 4.07 -22.54
C GLU A 94 -0.72 4.38 -23.90
N GLY A 95 0.46 3.80 -24.17
CA GLY A 95 1.17 3.96 -25.44
C GLY A 95 0.60 3.14 -26.59
N VAL A 96 0.03 1.96 -26.30
CA VAL A 96 -0.54 1.02 -27.31
C VAL A 96 -1.89 0.47 -26.81
N PRO A 97 -3.00 1.24 -26.93
CA PRO A 97 -4.28 0.95 -26.27
C PRO A 97 -4.96 -0.37 -26.65
N SER A 98 -4.67 -0.93 -27.83
CA SER A 98 -5.26 -2.18 -28.29
C SER A 98 -4.49 -3.44 -27.85
N PHE A 99 -3.29 -3.28 -27.29
CA PHE A 99 -2.42 -4.39 -26.93
C PHE A 99 -2.70 -4.95 -25.53
N ILE A 100 -3.14 -4.10 -24.60
CA ILE A 100 -3.32 -4.46 -23.18
C ILE A 100 -4.70 -4.00 -22.70
N ASN A 101 -5.43 -4.90 -22.05
CA ASN A 101 -6.71 -4.57 -21.44
C ASN A 101 -6.52 -3.88 -20.07
N ALA A 102 -6.61 -2.56 -20.05
CA ALA A 102 -6.42 -1.74 -18.85
C ALA A 102 -7.47 -2.02 -17.75
N ASP A 103 -8.69 -2.44 -18.10
CA ASP A 103 -9.73 -2.77 -17.12
C ASP A 103 -9.41 -4.05 -16.33
N ILE A 104 -8.78 -5.03 -16.96
CA ILE A 104 -8.29 -6.23 -16.27
C ILE A 104 -7.19 -5.84 -15.28
N ILE A 105 -6.23 -5.01 -15.71
CA ILE A 105 -5.16 -4.54 -14.81
C ILE A 105 -5.75 -3.78 -13.63
N LYS A 106 -6.73 -2.89 -13.86
CA LYS A 106 -7.43 -2.15 -12.80
C LYS A 106 -8.06 -3.09 -11.77
N LYS A 107 -8.74 -4.15 -12.20
CA LYS A 107 -9.32 -5.15 -11.28
C LYS A 107 -8.23 -5.89 -10.49
N CYS A 108 -7.14 -6.28 -11.14
CA CYS A 108 -5.99 -6.91 -10.48
C CYS A 108 -5.37 -5.99 -9.43
N THR A 109 -5.15 -4.72 -9.74
CA THR A 109 -4.54 -3.76 -8.80
C THR A 109 -5.44 -3.47 -7.61
N ILE A 110 -6.77 -3.43 -7.79
CA ILE A 110 -7.73 -3.31 -6.68
C ILE A 110 -7.63 -4.53 -5.76
N GLY A 111 -7.67 -5.75 -6.32
CA GLY A 111 -7.55 -6.97 -5.53
C GLY A 111 -6.23 -7.04 -4.77
N LEU A 112 -5.12 -6.70 -5.43
CA LEU A 112 -3.80 -6.68 -4.81
C LEU A 112 -3.72 -5.64 -3.68
N ALA A 113 -4.29 -4.44 -3.88
CA ALA A 113 -4.32 -3.38 -2.86
C ALA A 113 -5.12 -3.77 -1.62
N LEU A 114 -6.22 -4.51 -1.78
CA LEU A 114 -6.98 -5.03 -0.64
C LEU A 114 -6.16 -6.06 0.15
N ILE A 115 -5.45 -6.96 -0.55
CA ILE A 115 -4.55 -7.93 0.09
C ILE A 115 -3.42 -7.20 0.83
N SER A 116 -2.79 -6.21 0.19
CA SER A 116 -1.74 -5.38 0.80
C SER A 116 -2.24 -4.66 2.05
N LEU A 117 -3.47 -4.14 2.02
CA LEU A 117 -4.09 -3.51 3.18
C LEU A 117 -4.27 -4.51 4.32
N THR A 118 -4.76 -5.73 4.05
CA THR A 118 -4.84 -6.80 5.06
C THR A 118 -3.48 -7.15 5.66
N ILE A 119 -2.43 -7.22 4.83
CA ILE A 119 -1.05 -7.44 5.31
C ILE A 119 -0.60 -6.30 6.22
N SER A 120 -0.81 -5.04 5.84
CA SER A 120 -0.49 -3.88 6.67
C SER A 120 -1.24 -3.90 8.01
N PHE A 121 -2.52 -4.31 8.03
CA PHE A 121 -3.25 -4.51 9.29
C PHE A 121 -2.65 -5.62 10.15
N SER A 122 -2.23 -6.74 9.55
CA SER A 122 -1.56 -7.83 10.26
C SER A 122 -0.23 -7.37 10.88
N VAL A 123 0.58 -6.63 10.11
CA VAL A 123 1.83 -6.01 10.57
C VAL A 123 1.55 -5.07 11.74
N PHE A 124 0.57 -4.17 11.59
CA PHE A 124 0.14 -3.26 12.64
C PHE A 124 -0.23 -3.99 13.94
N HIS A 125 -1.04 -5.04 13.84
CA HIS A 125 -1.51 -5.79 14.99
C HIS A 125 -0.33 -6.44 15.75
N ARG A 126 0.59 -7.07 15.02
CA ARG A 126 1.77 -7.70 15.63
C ARG A 126 2.72 -6.68 16.26
N ILE A 127 3.03 -5.60 15.55
CA ILE A 127 3.89 -4.51 16.06
C ILE A 127 3.27 -3.88 17.32
N SER A 128 1.94 -3.75 17.36
CA SER A 128 1.23 -3.25 18.53
C SER A 128 1.35 -4.19 19.72
N LYS A 129 1.24 -5.50 19.49
CA LYS A 129 1.39 -6.53 20.54
C LYS A 129 2.80 -6.53 21.14
N ILE A 130 3.84 -6.52 20.31
CA ILE A 130 5.26 -6.53 20.75
C ILE A 130 5.54 -5.35 21.71
N ALA A 131 5.12 -4.14 21.33
CA ALA A 131 5.36 -2.97 22.18
C ALA A 131 4.55 -2.95 23.48
N ILE A 132 3.41 -3.63 23.54
CA ILE A 132 2.70 -3.82 24.82
C ILE A 132 3.54 -4.72 25.72
N THR A 133 4.09 -5.80 25.18
CA THR A 133 4.94 -6.74 25.93
C THR A 133 6.21 -6.08 26.46
N GLU A 134 6.95 -5.34 25.64
CA GLU A 134 8.17 -4.63 26.08
C GLU A 134 7.92 -3.69 27.26
N ARG A 135 6.76 -3.02 27.30
CA ARG A 135 6.36 -2.12 28.39
C ARG A 135 6.02 -2.84 29.68
N LEU A 136 5.56 -4.09 29.61
CA LEU A 136 5.23 -4.89 30.80
C LEU A 136 6.48 -5.49 31.44
N THR A 137 7.58 -5.57 30.69
CA THR A 137 8.86 -6.14 31.12
C THR A 137 9.89 -5.09 31.57
N GLN A 138 9.58 -3.79 31.44
CA GLN A 138 10.35 -2.66 31.99
C GLN A 138 9.75 -2.19 33.31
#